data_AF-A0A7M3VH77-F1
#
_entry.id   AF-A0A7M3VH77-F1
#
_cell.length_a   1.000
_cell.length_b   1.000
_cell.length_c   1.000
_cell.angle_alpha   90.00
_cell.angle_beta   90.00
_cell.angle_gamma   90.00
#
_symmetry.space_group_name_H-M   'P 1'
#
loop_
_entity.id
_entity.type
_entity.pdbx_description
1 polymer ?
#
loop_
_entity_poly.entity_id
_entity_poly.type
_entity_poly.pdbx_seq_one_letter_code
_entity_poly.pdbx_strand_id
1 'polypeptide(L)'
;MKYWNLKKINQSALDKTGIIPRSISRLFEKFTKELDPNAEVEALEEFKVSRYQTVASVKYILFLFIMPVLVNQLAKSFIFGPCINYLWNHEEHNIFLNESQEERAFAELQRFEEKLHFEILIGRIQNPSSNFINHKMTDKALEIATQYANESSSAIKNILADFLSGTIFISILIISRRQFSILKSFINELIYGLSDTAKAFLIILFTDIFVGFHSPHGWEVIIEIILRHFGLPESRDFIFVFISTFPVVLDTIFKYWIFRYLNKISPSSVATYHNMNE
;
A
#
# COMPACT_ATOMS: atom_id res chain seq x y z
N MET A 1 -20.04 21.65 -29.25
CA MET A 1 -19.19 20.86 -30.18
C MET A 1 -18.25 21.81 -30.91
N LYS A 2 -16.94 21.69 -30.68
CA LYS A 2 -15.90 22.40 -31.46
C LYS A 2 -14.85 21.35 -31.79
N TYR A 3 -14.74 21.02 -33.07
CA TYR A 3 -13.89 19.95 -33.59
C TYR A 3 -12.43 20.21 -33.23
N TRP A 4 -11.87 19.37 -32.36
CA TRP A 4 -10.44 19.35 -32.11
C TRP A 4 -9.73 18.71 -33.30
N ASN A 5 -8.83 19.48 -33.87
CA ASN A 5 -8.13 19.23 -35.12
C ASN A 5 -7.19 18.01 -34.95
N LEU A 6 -7.62 16.83 -35.38
CA LEU A 6 -6.85 15.57 -35.41
C LEU A 6 -5.67 15.60 -36.41
N LYS A 7 -5.38 16.75 -37.03
CA LYS A 7 -4.35 16.87 -38.07
C LYS A 7 -2.91 17.01 -37.54
N LYS A 8 -2.69 17.00 -36.22
CA LYS A 8 -1.35 17.18 -35.62
C LYS A 8 -0.55 15.87 -35.43
N ILE A 9 -1.12 14.70 -35.76
CA ILE A 9 -0.46 13.40 -35.52
C ILE A 9 0.48 12.98 -36.67
N ASN A 10 0.30 13.52 -37.90
CA ASN A 10 1.07 13.09 -39.08
C ASN A 10 2.19 14.05 -39.54
N GLN A 11 2.52 15.10 -38.80
CA GLN A 11 3.61 16.02 -39.17
C GLN A 11 4.98 15.67 -38.55
N SER A 12 5.06 14.67 -37.67
CA SER A 12 6.31 14.34 -36.95
C SER A 12 7.33 13.53 -37.76
N ALA A 13 7.01 13.13 -39.00
CA ALA A 13 7.90 12.32 -39.83
C ALA A 13 8.61 13.10 -40.97
N LEU A 14 8.23 14.36 -41.25
CA LEU A 14 8.70 15.08 -42.45
C LEU A 14 9.66 16.25 -42.20
N ASP A 15 10.04 16.55 -40.95
CA ASP A 15 11.00 17.64 -40.63
C ASP A 15 12.37 17.09 -40.21
N LYS A 16 12.91 16.15 -40.98
CA LYS A 16 14.31 15.71 -40.87
C LYS A 16 15.11 16.26 -42.05
N THR A 17 15.36 17.57 -42.07
CA THR A 17 16.53 18.25 -42.70
C THR A 17 16.32 19.77 -42.76
N GLY A 18 16.10 20.42 -41.62
CA GLY A 18 16.15 21.89 -41.52
C GLY A 18 17.55 22.36 -41.11
N ILE A 19 18.13 23.29 -41.87
CA ILE A 19 19.44 23.94 -41.63
C ILE A 19 19.45 24.80 -40.33
N ILE A 20 18.30 24.93 -39.66
CA ILE A 20 18.12 25.78 -38.50
C ILE A 20 18.17 24.94 -37.21
N PRO A 21 19.12 25.23 -36.29
CA PRO A 21 19.17 24.60 -34.98
C PRO A 21 17.85 24.77 -34.22
N ARG A 22 17.36 23.70 -33.57
CA ARG A 22 16.15 23.73 -32.70
C ARG A 22 16.19 24.80 -31.61
N SER A 23 17.38 25.30 -31.25
CA SER A 23 17.55 26.40 -30.29
C SER A 23 17.06 27.73 -30.85
N ILE A 24 17.30 28.02 -32.14
CA ILE A 24 16.90 29.28 -32.77
C ILE A 24 15.38 29.31 -32.98
N SER A 25 14.76 28.19 -33.37
CA SER A 25 13.31 28.12 -33.51
C SER A 25 12.59 28.33 -32.18
N ARG A 26 13.10 27.75 -31.08
CA ARG A 26 12.56 27.96 -29.72
C ARG A 26 12.71 29.39 -29.23
N LEU A 27 13.82 30.05 -29.55
CA LEU A 27 14.05 31.46 -29.21
C LEU A 27 13.09 32.37 -29.99
N PHE A 28 12.86 32.08 -31.27
CA PHE A 28 11.92 32.84 -32.10
C PHE A 28 10.47 32.64 -31.64
N GLU A 29 10.08 31.43 -31.27
CA GLU A 29 8.77 31.13 -30.67
C GLU A 29 8.56 31.87 -29.34
N LYS A 30 9.58 31.90 -28.46
CA LYS A 30 9.52 32.69 -27.23
C LYS A 30 9.37 34.18 -27.50
N PHE A 31 10.14 34.71 -28.44
CA PHE A 31 10.10 36.13 -28.80
C PHE A 31 8.77 36.54 -29.43
N THR A 32 8.19 35.69 -30.29
CA THR A 32 6.84 35.92 -30.83
C THR A 32 5.75 35.80 -29.78
N LYS A 33 5.90 34.91 -28.79
CA LYS A 33 4.97 34.81 -27.66
C LYS A 33 5.06 36.01 -26.71
N GLU A 34 6.25 36.57 -26.49
CA GLU A 34 6.46 37.78 -25.68
C GLU A 34 5.95 39.07 -26.37
N LEU A 35 5.86 39.07 -27.70
CA LEU A 35 5.33 40.19 -28.49
C LEU A 35 3.81 40.13 -28.70
N ASP A 36 3.14 39.06 -28.24
CA ASP A 36 1.68 38.96 -28.34
C ASP A 36 1.02 39.87 -27.28
N PRO A 37 0.20 40.86 -27.66
CA PRO A 37 -0.50 41.72 -26.72
C PRO A 37 -1.46 40.99 -25.77
N ASN A 38 -1.80 39.72 -26.04
CA ASN A 38 -2.61 38.88 -25.17
C ASN A 38 -1.81 37.90 -24.30
N ALA A 39 -0.47 37.92 -24.35
CA ALA A 39 0.38 36.96 -23.64
C ALA A 39 0.17 36.95 -22.12
N GLU A 40 -0.08 38.11 -21.51
CA GLU A 40 -0.38 38.22 -20.09
C GLU A 40 -1.73 37.57 -19.74
N VAL A 41 -2.74 37.71 -20.61
CA VAL A 41 -4.06 37.12 -20.41
C VAL A 41 -3.99 35.61 -20.56
N GLU A 42 -3.26 35.11 -21.56
CA GLU A 42 -3.02 33.68 -21.78
C GLU A 42 -2.27 33.06 -20.59
N ALA A 43 -1.23 33.72 -20.08
CA ALA A 43 -0.49 33.25 -18.90
C ALA A 43 -1.39 33.19 -17.64
N LEU A 44 -2.27 34.18 -17.45
CA LEU A 44 -3.25 34.17 -16.36
C LEU A 44 -4.27 33.03 -16.50
N GLU A 45 -4.69 32.68 -17.72
CA GLU A 45 -5.57 31.53 -17.96
C GLU A 45 -4.87 30.19 -17.72
N GLU A 46 -3.64 30.02 -18.22
CA GLU A 46 -2.81 28.84 -17.96
C GLU A 46 -2.62 28.62 -16.45
N PHE A 47 -2.31 29.68 -15.71
CA PHE A 47 -2.18 29.63 -14.25
C PHE A 47 -3.48 29.22 -13.55
N LYS A 48 -4.64 29.77 -13.97
CA LYS A 48 -5.95 29.39 -13.42
C LYS A 48 -6.25 27.91 -13.66
N VAL A 49 -5.94 27.39 -14.86
CA VAL A 49 -6.13 25.99 -15.22
C VAL A 49 -5.24 25.07 -14.39
N SER A 50 -3.94 25.38 -14.28
CA SER A 50 -2.99 24.59 -13.47
C SER A 50 -3.40 24.56 -11.99
N ARG A 51 -3.82 25.69 -11.43
CA ARG A 51 -4.34 25.77 -10.06
C ARG A 51 -5.59 24.92 -9.86
N TYR A 52 -6.53 24.99 -10.81
CA TYR A 52 -7.74 24.16 -10.75
C TYR A 52 -7.40 22.66 -10.84
N GLN A 53 -6.52 22.26 -11.74
CA GLN A 53 -6.08 20.87 -11.88
C GLN A 53 -5.40 20.36 -10.61
N THR A 54 -4.53 21.16 -10.00
CA THR A 54 -3.87 20.85 -8.73
C THR A 54 -4.91 20.63 -7.62
N VAL A 55 -5.81 21.58 -7.40
CA VAL A 55 -6.83 21.49 -6.33
C VAL A 55 -7.77 20.30 -6.58
N ALA A 56 -8.21 20.09 -7.81
CA ALA A 56 -9.08 18.98 -8.17
C ALA A 56 -8.38 17.62 -7.96
N SER A 57 -7.10 17.52 -8.31
CA SER A 57 -6.29 16.30 -8.15
C SER A 57 -6.04 15.99 -6.68
N VAL A 58 -5.65 16.98 -5.88
CA VAL A 58 -5.44 16.81 -4.43
C VAL A 58 -6.74 16.38 -3.73
N LYS A 59 -7.86 17.06 -4.02
CA LYS A 59 -9.17 16.67 -3.48
C LYS A 59 -9.55 15.24 -3.88
N TYR A 60 -9.28 14.87 -5.12
CA TYR A 60 -9.58 13.53 -5.62
C TYR A 60 -8.70 12.46 -4.97
N ILE A 61 -7.40 12.70 -4.78
CA ILE A 61 -6.50 11.81 -4.04
C ILE A 61 -7.02 11.61 -2.61
N LEU A 62 -7.30 12.70 -1.89
CA LEU A 62 -7.83 12.63 -0.53
C LEU A 62 -9.12 11.82 -0.48
N PHE A 63 -10.05 12.09 -1.38
CA PHE A 63 -11.31 11.33 -1.47
C PHE A 63 -11.07 9.84 -1.76
N LEU A 64 -10.16 9.53 -2.71
CA LEU A 64 -9.86 8.17 -3.13
C LEU A 64 -9.23 7.33 -2.01
N PHE A 65 -8.42 7.92 -1.13
CA PHE A 65 -7.84 7.24 0.03
C PHE A 65 -8.77 7.20 1.24
N ILE A 66 -9.44 8.32 1.54
CA ILE A 66 -10.25 8.45 2.75
C ILE A 66 -11.54 7.66 2.64
N MET A 67 -12.22 7.67 1.49
CA MET A 67 -13.54 7.02 1.37
C MET A 67 -13.52 5.51 1.61
N PRO A 68 -12.63 4.72 0.98
CA PRO A 68 -12.58 3.28 1.26
C PRO A 68 -12.29 2.98 2.73
N VAL A 69 -11.36 3.72 3.35
CA VAL A 69 -11.00 3.55 4.76
C VAL A 69 -12.18 3.88 5.68
N LEU A 70 -12.90 4.98 5.42
CA LEU A 70 -14.09 5.33 6.17
C LEU A 70 -15.18 4.28 6.01
N VAL A 71 -15.45 3.82 4.78
CA VAL A 71 -16.45 2.77 4.55
C VAL A 71 -16.06 1.47 5.26
N ASN A 72 -14.79 1.09 5.23
CA ASN A 72 -14.29 -0.07 5.95
C ASN A 72 -14.61 0.02 7.45
N GLN A 73 -14.20 1.12 8.10
CA GLN A 73 -14.41 1.32 9.53
C GLN A 73 -15.88 1.36 9.92
N LEU A 74 -16.71 2.08 9.13
CA LEU A 74 -18.14 2.18 9.37
C LEU A 74 -18.84 0.83 9.16
N ALA A 75 -18.53 0.13 8.06
CA ALA A 75 -19.12 -1.18 7.79
C ALA A 75 -18.70 -2.22 8.84
N LYS A 76 -17.42 -2.23 9.22
CA LYS A 76 -16.92 -3.10 10.29
C LYS A 76 -17.63 -2.84 11.62
N SER A 77 -17.86 -1.58 11.97
CA SER A 77 -18.44 -1.21 13.28
C SER A 77 -19.96 -1.34 13.33
N PHE A 78 -20.67 -0.92 12.29
CA PHE A 78 -22.13 -0.80 12.30
C PHE A 78 -22.86 -1.97 11.61
N ILE A 79 -22.21 -2.68 10.69
CA ILE A 79 -22.85 -3.73 9.89
C ILE A 79 -22.28 -5.10 10.26
N PHE A 80 -20.99 -5.32 9.99
CA PHE A 80 -20.34 -6.61 10.20
C PHE A 80 -20.12 -6.91 11.68
N GLY A 81 -19.82 -5.92 12.50
CA GLY A 81 -19.62 -6.06 13.94
C GLY A 81 -20.80 -6.74 14.63
N PRO A 82 -22.00 -6.14 14.61
CA PRO A 82 -23.19 -6.71 15.22
C PRO A 82 -23.61 -8.05 14.58
N CYS A 83 -23.55 -8.16 13.26
CA CYS A 83 -23.96 -9.36 12.53
C CYS A 83 -23.07 -10.57 12.87
N ILE A 84 -21.75 -10.40 12.78
CA ILE A 84 -20.81 -11.48 13.08
C ILE A 84 -20.81 -11.80 14.57
N ASN A 85 -20.91 -10.82 15.47
CA ASN A 85 -21.03 -11.12 16.91
C ASN A 85 -22.27 -11.94 17.25
N TYR A 86 -23.41 -11.62 16.62
CA TYR A 86 -24.64 -12.37 16.81
C TYR A 86 -24.52 -13.82 16.31
N LEU A 87 -23.98 -14.01 15.10
CA LEU A 87 -23.75 -15.35 14.53
C LEU A 87 -22.75 -16.16 15.36
N TRP A 88 -21.64 -15.52 15.76
CA TRP A 88 -20.57 -16.16 16.53
C TRP A 88 -21.02 -16.59 17.93
N ASN A 89 -21.90 -15.81 18.58
CA ASN A 89 -22.47 -16.17 19.87
C ASN A 89 -23.57 -17.26 19.77
N HIS A 90 -24.11 -17.52 18.58
CA HIS A 90 -25.09 -18.60 18.37
C HIS A 90 -24.45 -19.92 17.96
N GLU A 91 -23.32 -19.89 17.26
CA GLU A 91 -22.53 -21.08 16.97
C GLU A 91 -21.57 -21.36 18.14
N GLU A 92 -22.07 -22.03 19.17
CA GLU A 92 -21.47 -22.17 20.51
C GLU A 92 -20.04 -22.77 20.60
N HIS A 93 -19.37 -23.17 19.51
CA HIS A 93 -18.23 -24.09 19.59
C HIS A 93 -16.97 -23.77 18.77
N ASN A 94 -16.94 -22.69 17.99
CA ASN A 94 -15.74 -22.38 17.21
C ASN A 94 -14.94 -21.26 17.89
N ILE A 95 -13.99 -21.62 18.75
CA ILE A 95 -13.07 -20.65 19.38
C ILE A 95 -12.00 -20.21 18.37
N PHE A 96 -11.45 -21.17 17.64
CA PHE A 96 -10.34 -20.99 16.70
C PHE A 96 -10.83 -21.03 15.26
N LEU A 97 -10.34 -20.10 14.44
CA LEU A 97 -10.61 -20.08 13.00
C LEU A 97 -9.64 -20.98 12.22
N ASN A 98 -8.43 -21.18 12.74
CA ASN A 98 -7.38 -21.98 12.11
C ASN A 98 -6.47 -22.68 13.15
N GLU A 99 -5.73 -23.70 12.70
CA GLU A 99 -4.84 -24.51 13.56
C GLU A 99 -3.72 -23.70 14.21
N SER A 100 -3.25 -22.63 13.55
CA SER A 100 -2.19 -21.77 14.09
C SER A 100 -2.66 -21.00 15.33
N GLN A 101 -3.92 -20.56 15.35
CA GLN A 101 -4.52 -19.93 16.54
C GLN A 101 -4.68 -20.92 17.69
N GLU A 102 -5.11 -22.15 17.39
CA GLU A 102 -5.24 -23.24 18.37
C GLU A 102 -3.88 -23.59 19.00
N GLU A 103 -2.84 -23.76 18.19
CA GLU A 103 -1.48 -24.03 18.66
C GLU A 103 -0.97 -22.91 19.58
N ARG A 104 -1.18 -21.64 19.20
CA ARG A 104 -0.81 -20.49 20.04
C ARG A 104 -1.57 -20.47 21.36
N ALA A 105 -2.87 -20.75 21.33
CA ALA A 105 -3.71 -20.78 22.52
C ALA A 105 -3.29 -21.89 23.51
N PHE A 106 -3.01 -23.08 23.01
CA PHE A 106 -2.53 -24.19 23.83
C PHE A 106 -1.13 -23.95 24.37
N ALA A 107 -0.23 -23.39 23.56
CA ALA A 107 1.11 -22.99 24.02
C ALA A 107 1.04 -21.93 25.13
N GLU A 108 0.11 -20.97 25.04
CA GLU A 108 -0.10 -19.97 26.09
C GLU A 108 -0.63 -20.59 27.38
N LEU A 109 -1.62 -21.50 27.29
CA LEU A 109 -2.17 -22.20 28.44
C LEU A 109 -1.12 -23.09 29.12
N GLN A 110 -0.34 -23.84 28.33
CA GLN A 110 0.74 -24.68 28.83
C GLN A 110 1.81 -23.85 29.56
N ARG A 111 2.25 -22.72 28.98
CA ARG A 111 3.21 -21.83 29.64
C ARG A 111 2.68 -21.28 30.97
N PHE A 112 1.38 -21.01 31.05
CA PHE A 112 0.74 -20.60 32.29
C PHE A 112 0.74 -21.73 33.33
N GLU A 113 0.40 -22.95 32.93
CA GLU A 113 0.45 -24.14 33.80
C GLU A 113 1.85 -24.38 34.34
N GLU A 114 2.87 -24.38 33.47
CA GLU A 114 4.28 -24.53 33.83
C GLU A 114 4.72 -23.45 34.84
N LYS A 115 4.31 -22.20 34.62
CA LYS A 115 4.59 -21.09 35.54
C LYS A 115 3.89 -21.29 36.89
N LEU A 116 2.61 -21.68 36.89
CA LEU A 116 1.84 -21.91 38.11
C LEU A 116 2.46 -23.05 38.93
N HIS A 117 2.85 -24.14 38.27
CA HIS A 117 3.52 -25.27 38.89
C HIS A 117 4.88 -24.87 39.47
N PHE A 118 5.67 -24.09 38.73
CA PHE A 118 6.94 -23.56 39.22
C PHE A 118 6.76 -22.71 40.49
N GLU A 119 5.77 -21.80 40.52
CA GLU A 119 5.47 -20.95 41.69
C GLU A 119 5.06 -21.76 42.94
N ILE A 120 4.37 -22.88 42.74
CA ILE A 120 4.05 -23.84 43.80
C ILE A 120 5.33 -24.49 44.33
N LEU A 121 6.19 -25.00 43.45
CA LEU A 121 7.41 -25.72 43.83
C LEU A 121 8.40 -24.85 44.62
N ILE A 122 8.50 -23.56 44.29
CA ILE A 122 9.39 -22.62 45.02
C ILE A 122 8.75 -22.04 46.29
N GLY A 123 7.55 -22.49 46.67
CA GLY A 123 6.88 -22.07 47.90
C GLY A 123 6.30 -20.65 47.87
N ARG A 124 6.15 -20.03 46.69
CA ARG A 124 5.46 -18.72 46.56
C ARG A 124 3.97 -18.85 46.80
N ILE A 125 3.38 -19.98 46.42
CA ILE A 125 1.97 -20.31 46.67
C ILE A 125 1.94 -21.30 47.83
N GLN A 126 1.57 -20.83 49.02
CA GLN A 126 1.49 -21.66 50.23
C GLN A 126 0.17 -22.43 50.26
N ASN A 127 0.23 -23.73 50.53
CA ASN A 127 -0.94 -24.64 50.63
C ASN A 127 -1.87 -24.59 49.40
N PRO A 128 -1.37 -24.87 48.18
CA PRO A 128 -2.24 -24.91 47.01
C PRO A 128 -3.26 -26.05 47.16
N SER A 129 -4.55 -25.70 47.25
CA SER A 129 -5.61 -26.70 47.13
C SER A 129 -5.80 -27.07 45.66
N SER A 130 -6.21 -28.31 45.38
CA SER A 130 -6.58 -28.75 44.03
C SER A 130 -7.64 -27.85 43.41
N ASN A 131 -8.61 -27.40 44.20
CA ASN A 131 -9.64 -26.46 43.78
C ASN A 131 -9.07 -25.11 43.36
N PHE A 132 -8.07 -24.58 44.07
CA PHE A 132 -7.42 -23.32 43.72
C PHE A 132 -6.67 -23.41 42.39
N ILE A 133 -5.95 -24.50 42.15
CA ILE A 133 -5.23 -24.74 40.89
C ILE A 133 -6.23 -24.85 39.73
N ASN A 134 -7.27 -25.67 39.89
CA ASN A 134 -8.30 -25.85 38.88
C ASN A 134 -9.04 -24.55 38.56
N HIS A 135 -9.35 -23.74 39.57
CA HIS A 135 -9.97 -22.43 39.38
C HIS A 135 -9.07 -21.50 38.55
N LYS A 136 -7.79 -21.37 38.92
CA LYS A 136 -6.83 -20.54 38.17
C LYS A 136 -6.64 -21.02 36.74
N MET A 137 -6.58 -22.34 36.52
CA MET A 137 -6.46 -22.92 35.18
C MET A 137 -7.72 -22.61 34.35
N THR A 138 -8.91 -22.81 34.93
CA THR A 138 -10.19 -22.53 34.28
C THR A 138 -10.32 -21.06 33.91
N ASP A 139 -9.98 -20.14 34.83
CA ASP A 139 -10.00 -18.71 34.57
C ASP A 139 -9.09 -18.34 33.39
N LYS A 140 -7.87 -18.89 33.37
CA LYS A 140 -6.92 -18.62 32.28
C LYS A 140 -7.40 -19.23 30.95
N ALA A 141 -7.96 -20.44 30.98
CA ALA A 141 -8.51 -21.08 29.79
C ALA A 141 -9.68 -20.28 29.21
N LEU A 142 -10.57 -19.73 30.05
CA LEU A 142 -11.65 -18.85 29.62
C LEU A 142 -11.13 -17.52 29.06
N GLU A 143 -10.12 -16.92 29.69
CA GLU A 143 -9.46 -15.71 29.17
C GLU A 143 -8.91 -15.97 27.76
N ILE A 144 -8.13 -17.03 27.58
CA ILE A 144 -7.57 -17.43 26.27
C ILE A 144 -8.70 -17.69 25.27
N ALA A 145 -9.72 -18.47 25.65
CA ALA A 145 -10.84 -18.78 24.76
C ALA A 145 -11.54 -17.50 24.28
N THR A 146 -11.83 -16.55 25.17
CA THR A 146 -12.47 -15.27 24.78
C THR A 146 -11.56 -14.41 23.90
N GLN A 147 -10.26 -14.37 24.17
CA GLN A 147 -9.29 -13.65 23.36
C GLN A 147 -9.25 -14.18 21.92
N TYR A 148 -9.08 -15.49 21.75
CA TYR A 148 -8.97 -16.11 20.43
C TYR A 148 -10.31 -16.15 19.69
N ALA A 149 -11.43 -16.31 20.38
CA ALA A 149 -12.76 -16.15 19.78
C ALA A 149 -12.97 -14.73 19.21
N ASN A 150 -12.53 -13.71 19.94
CA ASN A 150 -12.56 -12.34 19.45
C ASN A 150 -11.61 -12.10 18.26
N GLU A 151 -10.42 -12.71 18.28
CA GLU A 151 -9.48 -12.68 17.15
C GLU A 151 -10.10 -13.27 15.89
N SER A 152 -10.66 -14.49 15.99
CA SER A 152 -11.37 -15.20 14.92
C SER A 152 -12.54 -14.38 14.36
N SER A 153 -13.41 -13.87 15.22
CA SER A 153 -14.54 -13.03 14.83
C SER A 153 -14.07 -11.71 14.18
N SER A 154 -12.98 -11.12 14.67
CA SER A 154 -12.39 -9.90 14.09
C SER A 154 -11.82 -10.14 12.69
N ALA A 155 -11.16 -11.28 12.45
CA ALA A 155 -10.63 -11.65 11.14
C ALA A 155 -11.73 -11.77 10.08
N ILE A 156 -12.86 -12.38 10.41
CA ILE A 156 -14.01 -12.48 9.50
C ILE A 156 -14.57 -11.09 9.18
N LYS A 157 -14.72 -10.24 10.21
CA LYS A 157 -15.17 -8.84 10.02
C LYS A 157 -14.20 -8.04 9.14
N ASN A 158 -12.89 -8.25 9.30
CA ASN A 158 -11.85 -7.63 8.47
C ASN A 158 -12.01 -8.03 7.00
N ILE A 159 -12.09 -9.33 6.71
CA ILE A 159 -12.25 -9.82 5.33
C ILE A 159 -13.47 -9.17 4.65
N LEU A 160 -14.62 -9.15 5.34
CA LEU A 160 -15.85 -8.59 4.79
C LEU A 160 -15.76 -7.06 4.58
N ALA A 161 -15.19 -6.35 5.56
CA ALA A 161 -15.00 -4.90 5.49
C ALA A 161 -13.98 -4.50 4.41
N ASP A 162 -12.91 -5.27 4.24
CA ASP A 162 -11.87 -5.03 3.23
C ASP A 162 -12.40 -5.32 1.84
N PHE A 163 -13.17 -6.40 1.67
CA PHE A 163 -13.83 -6.71 0.42
C PHE A 163 -14.77 -5.56 0.01
N LEU A 164 -15.61 -5.08 0.93
CA LEU A 164 -16.48 -3.94 0.67
C LEU A 164 -15.68 -2.68 0.34
N SER A 165 -14.64 -2.37 1.11
CA SER A 165 -13.73 -1.23 0.86
C SER A 165 -13.11 -1.30 -0.54
N GLY A 166 -12.62 -2.47 -0.94
CA GLY A 166 -12.07 -2.72 -2.27
C GLY A 166 -13.11 -2.49 -3.38
N THR A 167 -14.34 -2.98 -3.20
CA THR A 167 -15.41 -2.74 -4.18
C THR A 167 -15.75 -1.26 -4.31
N ILE A 168 -15.77 -0.50 -3.20
CA ILE A 168 -15.99 0.94 -3.22
C ILE A 168 -14.84 1.68 -3.89
N PHE A 169 -13.60 1.32 -3.58
CA PHE A 169 -12.42 1.90 -4.23
C PHE A 169 -12.47 1.72 -5.75
N ILE A 170 -12.75 0.49 -6.22
CA ILE A 170 -12.88 0.18 -7.64
C ILE A 170 -14.06 0.95 -8.25
N SER A 171 -15.20 1.01 -7.56
CA SER A 171 -16.39 1.75 -8.01
C SER A 171 -16.11 3.25 -8.16
N ILE A 172 -15.39 3.85 -7.22
CA ILE A 172 -14.93 5.23 -7.32
C ILE A 172 -14.11 5.38 -8.60
N LEU A 173 -13.06 4.59 -8.82
CA LEU A 173 -12.22 4.67 -10.02
C LEU A 173 -13.01 4.57 -11.33
N ILE A 174 -14.04 3.71 -11.38
CA ILE A 174 -14.88 3.52 -12.56
C ILE A 174 -15.83 4.71 -12.79
N ILE A 175 -16.40 5.29 -11.73
CA ILE A 175 -17.37 6.39 -11.81
C ILE A 175 -16.66 7.73 -12.05
N SER A 176 -15.54 7.99 -11.35
CA SER A 176 -14.82 9.26 -11.40
C SER A 176 -13.76 9.32 -12.51
N ARG A 177 -14.09 8.82 -13.71
CA ARG A 177 -13.17 8.81 -14.89
C ARG A 177 -12.61 10.19 -15.20
N ARG A 178 -13.43 11.23 -15.07
CA ARG A 178 -13.03 12.62 -15.32
C ARG A 178 -11.98 13.09 -14.30
N GLN A 179 -12.23 12.91 -13.01
CA GLN A 179 -11.28 13.28 -11.97
C GLN A 179 -9.98 12.46 -12.08
N PHE A 180 -10.10 11.17 -12.39
CA PHE A 180 -8.94 10.31 -12.65
C PHE A 180 -8.11 10.80 -13.84
N SER A 181 -8.75 11.25 -14.93
CA SER A 181 -8.03 11.85 -16.07
C SER A 181 -7.33 13.16 -15.70
N ILE A 182 -7.96 14.00 -14.86
CA ILE A 182 -7.35 15.24 -14.36
C ILE A 182 -6.13 14.91 -13.48
N LEU A 183 -6.26 13.95 -12.57
CA LEU A 183 -5.17 13.46 -11.74
C LEU A 183 -4.01 12.93 -12.60
N LYS A 184 -4.32 12.12 -13.63
CA LYS A 184 -3.30 11.62 -14.55
C LYS A 184 -2.57 12.77 -15.26
N SER A 185 -3.28 13.79 -15.71
CA SER A 185 -2.67 14.98 -16.32
C SER A 185 -1.76 15.71 -15.34
N PHE A 186 -2.21 15.90 -14.10
CA PHE A 186 -1.43 16.55 -13.03
C PHE A 186 -0.16 15.77 -12.69
N ILE A 187 -0.26 14.44 -12.51
CA ILE A 187 0.91 13.58 -12.25
C ILE A 187 1.89 13.61 -13.44
N ASN A 188 1.37 13.59 -14.67
CA ASN A 188 2.22 13.72 -15.86
C ASN A 188 2.95 15.07 -15.86
N GLU A 189 2.26 16.18 -15.59
CA GLU A 189 2.86 17.51 -15.53
C GLU A 189 3.96 17.58 -14.45
N LEU A 190 3.73 17.00 -13.27
CA LEU A 190 4.74 16.88 -12.22
C LEU A 190 5.95 16.07 -12.69
N ILE A 191 5.75 14.87 -13.26
CA ILE A 191 6.85 13.99 -13.68
C ILE A 191 7.64 14.62 -14.84
N TYR A 192 6.96 15.16 -15.86
CA TYR A 192 7.62 15.78 -17.01
C TYR A 192 8.26 17.12 -16.68
N GLY A 193 7.78 17.82 -15.65
CA GLY A 193 8.39 19.04 -15.11
C GLY A 193 9.71 18.81 -14.38
N LEU A 194 10.01 17.57 -13.97
CA LEU A 194 11.28 17.23 -13.33
C LEU A 194 12.43 17.13 -14.35
N SER A 195 13.64 17.46 -13.89
CA SER A 195 14.87 17.17 -14.65
C SER A 195 15.10 15.66 -14.77
N ASP A 196 15.83 15.23 -15.81
CA ASP A 196 16.09 13.81 -16.01
C ASP A 196 16.89 13.18 -14.86
N THR A 197 17.76 13.95 -14.21
CA THR A 197 18.46 13.55 -12.98
C THR A 197 17.49 13.36 -11.80
N ALA A 198 16.52 14.28 -11.61
CA ALA A 198 15.54 14.16 -10.53
C ALA A 198 14.58 12.97 -10.75
N LYS A 199 14.20 12.69 -12.01
CA LYS A 199 13.44 11.48 -12.35
C LYS A 199 14.21 10.21 -11.99
N ALA A 200 15.49 10.12 -12.37
CA ALA A 200 16.34 8.99 -12.05
C ALA A 200 16.51 8.82 -10.53
N PHE A 201 16.74 9.91 -9.81
CA PHE A 201 16.84 9.90 -8.35
C PHE A 201 15.55 9.42 -7.67
N LEU A 202 14.36 9.92 -8.08
CA LEU A 202 13.09 9.47 -7.53
C LEU A 202 12.84 7.98 -7.76
N ILE A 203 13.23 7.47 -8.92
CA ILE A 203 13.12 6.04 -9.23
C ILE A 203 14.01 5.23 -8.28
N ILE A 204 15.28 5.61 -8.13
CA ILE A 204 16.23 4.92 -7.25
C ILE A 204 15.77 4.97 -5.78
N LEU A 205 15.39 6.15 -5.29
CA LEU A 205 14.90 6.33 -3.93
C LEU A 205 13.68 5.46 -3.65
N PHE A 206 12.72 5.44 -4.57
CA PHE A 206 11.52 4.62 -4.40
C PHE A 206 11.86 3.14 -4.39
N THR A 207 12.73 2.68 -5.30
CA THR A 207 13.12 1.27 -5.29
C THR A 207 13.88 0.91 -4.03
N ASP A 208 14.84 1.71 -3.57
CA ASP A 208 15.60 1.39 -2.37
C ASP A 208 14.72 1.30 -1.11
N ILE A 209 13.69 2.14 -0.98
CA ILE A 209 12.75 2.10 0.16
C ILE A 209 11.88 0.83 0.15
N PHE A 210 11.34 0.45 -1.00
CA PHE A 210 10.36 -0.66 -1.09
C PHE A 210 11.00 -2.02 -1.32
N VAL A 211 12.22 -2.04 -1.83
CA VAL A 211 12.94 -3.23 -2.29
C VAL A 211 14.17 -3.50 -1.42
N GLY A 212 14.65 -2.50 -0.67
CA GLY A 212 15.77 -2.62 0.25
C GLY A 212 15.51 -3.65 1.35
N PHE A 213 16.35 -4.69 1.37
CA PHE A 213 16.34 -5.71 2.41
C PHE A 213 16.86 -5.12 3.72
N HIS A 214 15.97 -4.58 4.55
CA HIS A 214 16.39 -3.99 5.81
C HIS A 214 16.44 -5.00 6.95
N SER A 215 15.63 -6.07 6.91
CA SER A 215 15.74 -7.23 7.80
C SER A 215 14.73 -8.34 7.40
N PRO A 216 15.12 -9.62 7.34
CA PRO A 216 14.18 -10.75 7.25
C PRO A 216 13.09 -10.70 8.32
N HIS A 217 13.44 -10.24 9.53
CA HIS A 217 12.49 -10.12 10.64
C HIS A 217 11.43 -9.05 10.40
N GLY A 218 11.76 -7.97 9.66
CA GLY A 218 10.77 -6.96 9.28
C GLY A 218 9.66 -7.55 8.40
N TRP A 219 10.04 -8.43 7.47
CA TRP A 219 9.09 -9.13 6.62
C TRP A 219 8.26 -10.17 7.39
N GLU A 220 8.87 -10.89 8.33
CA GLU A 220 8.17 -11.82 9.22
C GLU A 220 7.02 -11.13 9.95
N VAL A 221 7.29 -10.01 10.62
CA VAL A 221 6.28 -9.24 11.35
C VAL A 221 5.17 -8.73 10.42
N ILE A 222 5.52 -8.20 9.24
CA ILE A 222 4.53 -7.71 8.27
C ILE A 222 3.62 -8.85 7.80
N ILE A 223 4.18 -10.00 7.46
CA ILE A 223 3.40 -11.15 6.97
C ILE A 223 2.54 -11.74 8.08
N GLU A 224 3.04 -11.88 9.30
CA GLU A 224 2.23 -12.31 10.44
C GLU A 224 1.03 -11.39 10.66
N ILE A 225 1.23 -10.06 10.62
CA ILE A 225 0.14 -9.08 10.78
C ILE A 225 -0.90 -9.25 9.66
N ILE A 226 -0.46 -9.42 8.41
CA ILE A 226 -1.35 -9.62 7.26
C ILE A 226 -2.14 -10.92 7.40
N LEU A 227 -1.47 -12.03 7.73
CA LEU A 227 -2.11 -13.33 7.90
C LEU A 227 -3.14 -13.30 9.05
N ARG A 228 -2.78 -12.72 10.20
CA ARG A 228 -3.70 -12.51 11.33
C ARG A 228 -4.89 -11.63 10.95
N HIS A 229 -4.65 -10.55 10.22
CA HIS A 229 -5.72 -9.65 9.78
C HIS A 229 -6.77 -10.37 8.92
N PHE A 230 -6.34 -11.30 8.06
CA PHE A 230 -7.20 -12.16 7.25
C PHE A 230 -7.61 -13.49 7.93
N GLY A 231 -7.17 -13.76 9.16
CA GLY A 231 -7.46 -15.03 9.84
C GLY A 231 -6.85 -16.26 9.19
N LEU A 232 -5.78 -16.07 8.42
CA LEU A 232 -5.03 -17.15 7.77
C LEU A 232 -3.97 -17.72 8.73
N PRO A 233 -3.64 -19.03 8.61
CA PRO A 233 -2.65 -19.65 9.47
C PRO A 233 -1.24 -19.10 9.23
N GLU A 234 -0.52 -18.81 10.32
CA GLU A 234 0.86 -18.31 10.30
C GLU A 234 1.85 -19.48 10.15
N SER A 235 1.80 -20.18 9.02
CA SER A 235 2.72 -21.30 8.79
C SER A 235 4.15 -20.78 8.62
N ARG A 236 5.05 -21.17 9.54
CA ARG A 236 6.47 -20.77 9.51
C ARG A 236 7.14 -21.09 8.18
N ASP A 237 6.83 -22.25 7.61
CA ASP A 237 7.39 -22.67 6.32
C ASP A 237 7.01 -21.72 5.19
N PHE A 238 5.73 -21.29 5.11
CA PHE A 238 5.30 -20.29 4.14
C PHE A 238 6.01 -18.96 4.36
N ILE A 239 6.09 -18.51 5.61
CA ILE A 239 6.74 -17.23 5.96
C ILE A 239 8.22 -17.27 5.54
N PHE A 240 8.96 -18.34 5.85
CA PHE A 240 10.37 -18.46 5.46
C PHE A 240 10.56 -18.56 3.94
N VAL A 241 9.74 -19.33 3.24
CA VAL A 241 9.78 -19.41 1.76
C VAL A 241 9.48 -18.04 1.14
N PHE A 242 8.50 -17.32 1.68
CA PHE A 242 8.15 -15.98 1.23
C PHE A 242 9.31 -15.00 1.42
N ILE A 243 9.86 -14.91 2.64
CA ILE A 243 10.95 -13.97 3.00
C ILE A 243 12.22 -14.26 2.18
N SER A 244 12.51 -15.54 1.93
CA SER A 244 13.70 -15.94 1.15
C SER A 244 13.57 -15.68 -0.35
N THR A 245 12.36 -15.72 -0.90
CA THR A 245 12.14 -15.71 -2.34
C THR A 245 11.57 -14.39 -2.85
N PHE A 246 10.48 -13.93 -2.25
CA PHE A 246 9.70 -12.82 -2.80
C PHE A 246 10.48 -11.49 -2.81
N PRO A 247 11.15 -11.07 -1.72
CA PRO A 247 11.97 -9.86 -1.74
C PRO A 247 13.12 -9.93 -2.76
N VAL A 248 13.78 -11.08 -2.92
CA VAL A 248 14.88 -11.29 -3.91
C VAL A 248 14.40 -11.18 -5.34
N VAL A 249 13.26 -11.79 -5.65
CA VAL A 249 12.63 -11.69 -6.96
C VAL A 249 12.20 -10.26 -7.26
N LEU A 250 11.58 -9.59 -6.28
CA LEU A 250 11.15 -8.20 -6.40
C LEU A 250 12.34 -7.28 -6.70
N ASP A 251 13.45 -7.47 -5.99
CA ASP A 251 14.72 -6.74 -6.20
C ASP A 251 15.29 -6.93 -7.58
N THR A 252 15.35 -8.18 -8.05
CA THR A 252 15.87 -8.48 -9.37
C THR A 252 15.01 -7.85 -10.48
N ILE A 253 13.67 -7.91 -10.34
CA ILE A 253 12.74 -7.33 -11.31
C ILE A 253 12.88 -5.80 -11.35
N PHE A 254 12.92 -5.13 -10.18
CA PHE A 254 13.05 -3.68 -10.12
C PHE A 254 14.41 -3.21 -10.64
N LYS A 255 15.53 -3.81 -10.22
CA LYS A 255 16.86 -3.49 -10.74
C LYS A 255 16.94 -3.65 -12.26
N TYR A 256 16.39 -4.74 -12.81
CA TYR A 256 16.33 -4.95 -14.25
C TYR A 256 15.48 -3.89 -14.96
N TRP A 257 14.31 -3.56 -14.41
CA TRP A 257 13.42 -2.56 -14.99
C TRP A 257 14.04 -1.17 -14.99
N ILE A 258 14.69 -0.76 -13.89
CA ILE A 258 15.43 0.50 -13.78
C ILE A 258 16.57 0.53 -14.80
N PHE A 259 17.39 -0.52 -14.85
CA PHE A 259 18.51 -0.61 -15.80
C PHE A 259 18.02 -0.44 -17.24
N ARG A 260 16.93 -1.13 -17.62
CA ARG A 260 16.34 -1.01 -18.96
C ARG A 260 15.77 0.39 -19.20
N TYR A 261 15.16 1.00 -18.19
CA TYR A 261 14.58 2.34 -18.31
C TYR A 261 15.65 3.42 -18.47
N LEU A 262 16.69 3.42 -17.61
CA LEU A 262 17.79 4.38 -17.66
C LEU A 262 18.59 4.27 -18.97
N ASN A 263 18.90 3.04 -19.42
CA ASN A 263 19.58 2.81 -20.71
C ASN A 263 18.82 3.37 -21.92
N LYS A 264 17.49 3.48 -21.84
CA LYS A 264 16.66 4.01 -22.93
C LYS A 264 16.67 5.54 -22.99
N ILE A 265 16.98 6.23 -21.88
CA ILE A 265 16.85 7.69 -21.75
C ILE A 265 18.21 8.39 -21.91
N SER A 266 19.27 7.89 -21.28
CA SER A 266 20.63 8.41 -21.49
C SER A 266 21.71 7.44 -20.96
N PRO A 267 22.76 7.14 -21.75
CA PRO A 267 23.91 6.36 -21.27
C PRO A 267 24.61 6.98 -20.05
N SER A 268 24.56 8.31 -19.89
CA SER A 268 25.19 9.00 -18.75
C SER A 268 24.50 8.72 -17.41
N SER A 269 23.18 8.51 -17.41
CA SER A 269 22.41 8.16 -16.20
C SER A 269 22.72 6.74 -15.70
N VAL A 270 23.14 5.86 -16.60
CA VAL A 270 23.56 4.48 -16.29
C VAL A 270 24.91 4.46 -15.58
N ALA A 271 25.83 5.34 -16.00
CA ALA A 271 27.12 5.51 -15.33
C ALA A 271 26.95 6.04 -13.89
N THR A 272 25.99 6.95 -13.65
CA THR A 272 25.68 7.42 -12.30
C THR A 272 25.09 6.31 -11.42
N TYR A 273 24.20 5.46 -11.96
CA TYR A 273 23.66 4.30 -11.22
C TYR A 273 24.77 3.30 -10.86
N HIS A 274 25.68 2.98 -11.80
CA HIS A 274 26.82 2.10 -11.50
C HIS A 274 27.70 2.66 -10.37
N ASN A 275 28.04 3.96 -10.41
CA ASN A 275 28.85 4.60 -9.37
C ASN A 275 28.15 4.75 -8.00
N MET A 276 26.83 4.56 -7.93
CA MET A 276 26.07 4.60 -6.67
C MET A 276 25.82 3.21 -6.07
N ASN A 277 26.01 2.15 -6.86
CA ASN A 277 25.74 0.76 -6.46
C ASN A 277 27.01 -0.10 -6.34
N GLU A 278 28.17 0.41 -6.74
CA GLU A 278 29.51 -0.02 -6.28
C GLU A 278 29.85 0.64 -4.94
#